data_AF-A0A7C1V1N6-F1
#
_entry.id   AF-A0A7C1V1N6-F1
#
_cell.length_a   1.000
_cell.length_b   1.000
_cell.length_c   1.000
_cell.angle_alpha   90.00
_cell.angle_beta   90.00
_cell.angle_gamma   90.00
#
_symmetry.space_group_name_H-M   'P 1'
#
loop_
_entity.id
_entity.type
_entity.pdbx_description
1 polymer ?
#
loop_
_entity_poly.entity_id
_entity_poly.type
_entity_poly.pdbx_seq_one_letter_code
_entity_poly.pdbx_strand_id
1 'polypeptide(L)'
;MSIAEFDELYQKLIPVWARSERERLSRPDRKRAVGGGHPYKLGLKERLSMTAVWLRLYLSTEALGFFFDVDKSTASRNTRRLLPCLCL
;
A
#
# COMPACT_ATOMS: atom_id res chain seq x y z
N MET A 1 -5.27 -6.67 -16.94
CA MET A 1 -4.14 -7.20 -16.16
C MET A 1 -4.43 -8.65 -15.86
N SER A 2 -3.58 -9.53 -16.36
CA SER A 2 -3.65 -10.96 -16.04
C SER A 2 -3.11 -11.23 -14.64
N ILE A 3 -3.37 -12.43 -14.12
CA ILE A 3 -2.82 -12.86 -12.83
C ILE A 3 -1.28 -12.90 -12.88
N ALA A 4 -0.71 -13.38 -13.99
CA ALA A 4 0.74 -13.44 -14.18
C ALA A 4 1.40 -12.05 -14.17
N GLU A 5 0.82 -11.07 -14.87
CA GLU A 5 1.30 -9.68 -14.86
C GLU A 5 1.24 -9.08 -13.45
N PHE A 6 0.19 -9.40 -12.68
CA PHE A 6 0.06 -8.93 -11.31
C PHE A 6 1.11 -9.53 -10.38
N ASP A 7 1.35 -10.84 -10.50
CA ASP A 7 2.35 -11.53 -9.69
C ASP A 7 3.76 -11.05 -10.02
N GLU A 8 4.08 -10.80 -11.29
CA GLU A 8 5.36 -10.19 -11.68
C GLU A 8 5.52 -8.77 -11.09
N LEU A 9 4.49 -7.94 -11.18
CA LEU A 9 4.47 -6.62 -10.55
C LEU A 9 4.67 -6.72 -9.03
N TYR A 10 4.01 -7.68 -8.39
CA TYR A 10 4.16 -7.90 -6.95
C TYR A 10 5.59 -8.26 -6.57
N GLN A 11 6.25 -9.13 -7.34
CA GLN A 11 7.67 -9.48 -7.10
C GLN A 11 8.58 -8.25 -7.25
N LYS A 12 8.37 -7.41 -8.27
CA LYS A 12 9.12 -6.16 -8.46
C LYS A 12 8.86 -5.15 -7.33
N LEU A 13 7.64 -5.12 -6.80
CA LEU A 13 7.24 -4.20 -5.74
C LEU A 13 7.92 -4.50 -4.40
N ILE A 14 8.12 -5.77 -4.04
CA ILE A 14 8.65 -6.17 -2.72
C ILE A 14 9.92 -5.41 -2.32
N PRO A 15 11.01 -5.39 -3.12
CA PRO A 15 12.23 -4.69 -2.74
C PRO A 15 12.07 -3.16 -2.71
N VAL A 16 11.23 -2.59 -3.58
CA VAL A 16 10.95 -1.14 -3.62
C VAL A 16 10.18 -0.72 -2.38
N TRP A 17 9.13 -1.47 -2.02
CA TRP A 17 8.34 -1.24 -0.83
C TRP A 17 9.19 -1.37 0.44
N ALA A 18 10.04 -2.39 0.53
CA ALA A 18 10.91 -2.58 1.70
C ALA A 18 11.83 -1.37 1.93
N ARG A 19 12.41 -0.80 0.86
CA ARG A 19 13.23 0.40 0.91
C ARG A 19 12.42 1.63 1.34
N SER A 20 11.30 1.88 0.68
CA SER A 20 10.41 3.01 0.98
C SER A 20 9.90 2.97 2.42
N GLU A 21 9.51 1.79 2.91
CA GLU A 21 9.03 1.62 4.27
C GLU A 21 10.15 1.83 5.30
N ARG A 22 11.39 1.40 5.00
CA ARG A 22 12.57 1.67 5.84
C ARG A 22 12.83 3.17 5.94
N GLU A 23 12.84 3.88 4.82
CA GLU A 23 13.03 5.34 4.79
C GLU A 23 11.95 6.06 5.61
N ARG A 24 10.68 5.70 5.40
CA ARG A 24 9.54 6.27 6.13
C ARG A 24 9.63 6.04 7.64
N LEU A 25 10.11 4.86 8.05
CA LEU A 25 10.26 4.49 9.46
C LEU A 25 11.51 5.07 10.12
N SER A 26 12.49 5.51 9.33
CA SER A 26 13.77 6.07 9.79
C SER A 26 13.82 7.59 9.78
N ARG A 27 12.72 8.27 9.45
CA ARG A 27 12.66 9.74 9.42
C ARG A 27 12.98 10.37 10.80
N PRO A 28 13.74 11.48 10.84
CA PRO A 28 14.29 12.04 12.07
C PRO A 28 13.24 12.61 13.03
N ASP A 29 12.09 13.05 12.51
CA ASP A 29 10.98 13.62 13.28
C ASP A 29 10.04 12.55 13.89
N ARG A 30 10.37 11.26 13.73
CA ARG A 30 9.48 10.18 14.19
C ARG A 30 9.53 10.01 15.71
N LYS A 31 8.38 10.22 16.35
CA LYS A 31 8.22 10.07 17.81
C LYS A 31 8.21 8.62 18.34
N ARG A 32 7.80 7.64 17.52
CA ARG A 32 7.65 6.23 17.95
C ARG A 32 8.83 5.39 17.46
N ALA A 33 9.24 4.37 18.20
CA ALA A 33 10.24 3.39 17.75
C ALA A 33 9.75 2.59 16.53
N VAL A 34 10.66 2.06 15.70
CA VAL A 34 10.29 1.17 14.57
C VAL A 34 9.49 -0.02 15.11
N GLY A 35 8.37 -0.34 14.46
CA GLY A 35 7.41 -1.34 14.96
C GLY A 35 6.38 -0.83 15.97
N GLY A 36 6.57 0.35 16.60
CA GLY A 36 5.62 0.92 17.57
C GLY A 36 4.34 1.54 16.97
N GLY A 37 4.03 1.27 15.70
CA GLY A 37 2.79 1.71 15.05
C GLY A 37 1.76 0.60 15.01
N HIS A 38 0.50 0.94 14.75
CA HIS A 38 -0.52 -0.08 14.49
C HIS A 38 -0.13 -0.91 13.25
N PRO A 39 -0.22 -2.26 13.30
CA PRO A 39 0.09 -3.11 12.16
C PRO A 39 -0.86 -2.83 10.98
N TYR A 40 -0.45 -3.19 9.77
CA TYR A 40 -1.37 -3.14 8.64
C TYR A 40 -2.41 -4.25 8.77
N LYS A 41 -3.70 -3.93 8.57
CA LYS A 41 -4.77 -4.94 8.48
C LYS A 41 -4.62 -5.80 7.22
N LEU A 42 -4.17 -5.19 6.12
CA LEU A 42 -3.94 -5.85 4.83
C LEU A 42 -2.45 -6.13 4.61
N GLY A 43 -2.13 -7.30 4.08
CA GLY A 43 -0.81 -7.66 3.59
C GLY A 43 -0.40 -6.86 2.35
N LEU A 44 0.89 -6.89 1.99
CA LEU A 44 1.40 -6.09 0.86
C LEU A 44 0.69 -6.41 -0.46
N LYS A 45 0.39 -7.69 -0.73
CA LYS A 45 -0.28 -8.13 -1.96
C LYS A 45 -1.71 -7.57 -2.06
N GLU A 46 -2.47 -7.63 -0.97
CA GLU A 46 -3.85 -7.10 -0.90
C GLU A 46 -3.86 -5.58 -1.05
N ARG A 47 -2.92 -4.87 -0.43
CA ARG A 47 -2.79 -3.42 -0.62
C ARG A 47 -2.41 -3.05 -2.05
N LEU A 48 -1.58 -3.87 -2.71
CA LEU A 48 -1.27 -3.71 -4.13
C LEU A 48 -2.53 -3.91 -4.98
N SER A 49 -3.33 -4.94 -4.70
CA SER A 49 -4.64 -5.15 -5.35
C SER A 49 -5.56 -3.95 -5.15
N MET A 50 -5.70 -3.45 -3.92
CA MET A 50 -6.49 -2.25 -3.62
C MET A 50 -6.00 -1.02 -4.39
N THR A 51 -4.68 -0.82 -4.48
CA THR A 51 -4.10 0.30 -5.23
C THR A 51 -4.32 0.15 -6.73
N ALA A 52 -4.23 -1.07 -7.27
CA ALA A 52 -4.52 -1.34 -8.68
C ALA A 52 -6.00 -1.13 -9.02
N VAL A 53 -6.92 -1.54 -8.15
CA VAL A 53 -8.36 -1.26 -8.28
C VAL A 53 -8.61 0.23 -8.27
N TRP A 54 -8.00 0.96 -7.33
CA TRP A 54 -8.11 2.42 -7.25
C TRP A 54 -7.61 3.10 -8.53
N LEU A 55 -6.44 2.73 -9.04
CA LEU A 55 -5.85 3.33 -10.24
C LEU A 55 -6.63 3.02 -11.53
N ARG A 56 -7.28 1.85 -11.62
CA ARG A 56 -8.01 1.45 -12.82
C ARG A 56 -9.46 1.89 -12.85
N LEU A 57 -10.12 1.88 -11.68
CA LEU A 57 -11.56 2.15 -11.58
C LEU A 57 -11.87 3.50 -10.93
N TYR A 58 -10.86 4.22 -10.42
CA TYR A 58 -11.00 5.52 -9.77
C TYR A 58 -12.06 5.55 -8.66
N LEU A 59 -12.21 4.43 -7.93
CA LEU A 59 -13.15 4.34 -6.82
C LEU A 59 -12.80 5.35 -5.71
N SER A 60 -13.82 5.82 -5.00
CA SER A 60 -13.61 6.59 -3.77
C SER A 60 -12.92 5.75 -2.70
N THR A 61 -12.26 6.39 -1.74
CA THR A 61 -11.61 5.70 -0.62
C THR A 61 -12.63 5.05 0.31
N GLU A 62 -13.87 5.58 0.39
CA GLU A 62 -15.00 4.92 1.02
C GLU A 62 -15.34 3.58 0.34
N ALA A 63 -15.47 3.55 -0.99
CA ALA A 63 -15.77 2.32 -1.71
C ALA A 63 -14.64 1.28 -1.59
N LEU A 64 -13.38 1.72 -1.67
CA LEU A 64 -12.23 0.84 -1.40
C LEU A 64 -12.25 0.29 0.03
N GLY A 65 -12.58 1.14 1.00
CA GLY A 65 -12.71 0.72 2.39
C GLY A 65 -13.76 -0.38 2.56
N PHE A 66 -14.91 -0.21 1.92
CA PHE A 66 -15.96 -1.23 1.90
C PHE A 66 -15.49 -2.56 1.27
N PHE A 67 -14.87 -2.53 0.09
CA PHE A 67 -14.45 -3.76 -0.61
C PHE A 67 -13.31 -4.51 0.07
N PHE A 68 -12.42 -3.80 0.78
CA PHE A 68 -11.25 -4.38 1.43
C PHE A 68 -11.39 -4.51 2.96
N ASP A 69 -12.60 -4.29 3.49
CA ASP A 69 -12.89 -4.33 4.93
C ASP A 69 -11.90 -3.46 5.74
N VAL A 70 -11.67 -2.23 5.32
CA VAL A 70 -10.85 -1.25 6.03
C VAL A 70 -11.57 0.08 6.13
N ASP A 71 -11.23 0.90 7.11
CA ASP A 71 -11.73 2.26 7.15
C ASP A 71 -11.18 3.07 5.95
N LYS A 72 -11.94 4.08 5.51
CA LYS A 72 -11.56 4.93 4.37
C LYS A 72 -10.18 5.58 4.52
N SER A 73 -9.78 5.87 5.76
CA SER A 73 -8.51 6.51 6.06
C SER A 73 -7.34 5.54 5.88
N THR A 74 -7.56 4.27 6.17
CA THR A 74 -6.64 3.15 5.94
C THR A 74 -6.52 2.88 4.45
N ALA A 75 -7.62 2.86 3.70
CA ALA A 75 -7.58 2.80 2.24
C ALA A 75 -6.74 3.95 1.65
N SER A 76 -7.04 5.20 2.04
CA SER A 76 -6.29 6.39 1.60
C SER A 76 -4.80 6.33 1.95
N ARG A 77 -4.45 5.95 3.18
CA ARG A 77 -3.03 5.83 3.59
C ARG A 77 -2.32 4.73 2.83
N ASN A 78 -2.96 3.58 2.60
CA ASN A 78 -2.36 2.46 1.89
C ASN A 78 -2.09 2.82 0.43
N THR A 79 -3.07 3.37 -0.30
CA THR A 79 -2.87 3.76 -1.70
C THR A 79 -1.81 4.85 -1.83
N ARG A 80 -1.82 5.87 -0.97
CA ARG A 80 -0.83 6.95 -0.98
C ARG A 80 0.59 6.49 -0.66
N ARG A 81 0.75 5.44 0.15
CA ARG A 81 2.07 4.84 0.47
C ARG A 81 2.59 3.95 -0.66
N LEU A 82 1.69 3.22 -1.33
CA LEU A 82 2.08 2.29 -2.39
C LEU A 82 2.28 2.99 -3.73
N LEU A 83 1.54 4.06 -4.02
CA LEU A 83 1.60 4.76 -5.30
C LEU A 83 3.03 5.16 -5.72
N PRO A 84 3.87 5.77 -4.85
CA PRO A 84 5.24 6.11 -5.22
C PRO A 84 6.12 4.89 -5.53
N CYS A 85 5.75 3.71 -5.05
CA CYS A 85 6.49 2.46 -5.33
C CYS A 85 6.12 1.86 -6.70
N LEU A 86 5.08 2.38 -7.36
CA LEU A 86 4.58 1.93 -8.67
C LEU A 86 4.98 2.88 -9.81
N CYS A 87 5.35 4.12 -9.49
CA CYS A 87 5.96 5.07 -10.41
C CYS A 87 7.46 4.75 -10.52
N LEU A 88 7.81 3.71 -11.31
CA LEU A 88 9.18 3.43 -11.73
C LEU A 88 9.67 4.47 -12.74
#